data_AF-A0A2R6AXR9-F1
#
_entry.id   AF-A0A2R6AXR9-F1
#
_cell.length_a   1.000
_cell.length_b   1.000
_cell.length_c   1.000
_cell.angle_alpha   90.00
_cell.angle_beta   90.00
_cell.angle_gamma   90.00
#
_symmetry.space_group_name_H-M   'P 1'
#
loop_
_entity.id
_entity.type
_entity.pdbx_description
1 polymer ?
#
loop_
_entity_poly.entity_id
_entity_poly.type
_entity_poly.pdbx_seq_one_letter_code
_entity_poly.pdbx_strand_id
1 'polypeptide(L)'
;MAKLITSQACFDPEDAEWLRCTVAADVYARFLAAGGERVVSATGLEAYASRTLHEAKVKGLEVKAQLASKRRTLGALMEQLHISPNILGDTSDPRHADTLKSVFTRLAESGVIAKLQVEKAVCEDDGELFDEVVGKCGACGSSVEGLGCCTSCGATLTPSTLREAKCGVCDAPISVKRVEEWAYGLKARGEASIVNVPIVSELGLGVPTPGDKGKTFAPWFSALTASMSFAGRGGQVGGDVGAGGVHFVTKRFGTHYKELLPKLGEALGAAGSDLRIVVVGRLRFSANGKPLSVSSSRLVDHLGSDATRYALSRINPEADMEVDVYELQKSINEELVDSLGQFAQRVLQFTHSKYGCVPTPGELRDEDRELLGLIDIVYNRIISSIKSLNNSEAYASLFEFAKKAAEYYTRQAPWSLLRVNPERAASVVYVTLEALRALSVLAQPLLPEFSSKTRSALGLPLEDTLSLDELKRPLTPGAQLPEPKPAYAKLTDKQVEALVAECMVEEKPEVDIAEFLRLDLRVASVVSAERVPNTKRLLRLRVRVGGKLRTIVSSIGEQYTPEELVGKKIVVLMNLKPSVFAGVTSRGMLLAAEGGGVISLLTPMREVEDGSWVH
;
A
#
# COMPACT_ATOMS: atom_id res chain seq x y z
N MET A 1 -13.56 -1.07 29.14
CA MET A 1 -14.06 -0.71 27.80
C MET A 1 -13.06 -1.20 26.77
N ALA A 2 -13.47 -1.49 25.53
CA ALA A 2 -12.54 -1.91 24.48
C ALA A 2 -11.70 -0.72 24.00
N LYS A 3 -10.42 -0.95 23.70
CA LYS A 3 -9.53 0.07 23.12
C LYS A 3 -9.73 0.13 21.61
N LEU A 4 -10.07 1.30 21.09
CA LEU A 4 -10.25 1.53 19.66
C LEU A 4 -8.90 1.77 19.00
N ILE A 5 -8.57 0.98 17.98
CA ILE A 5 -7.39 1.14 17.13
C ILE A 5 -7.86 1.37 15.70
N THR A 6 -7.45 2.46 15.06
CA THR A 6 -7.90 2.77 13.71
C THR A 6 -6.72 3.01 12.79
N SER A 7 -6.88 2.69 11.51
CA SER A 7 -6.06 3.26 10.45
C SER A 7 -6.91 4.18 9.59
N GLN A 8 -6.26 5.15 8.96
CA GLN A 8 -6.90 6.04 7.99
C GLN A 8 -7.66 5.24 6.92
N ALA A 9 -8.86 5.73 6.57
CA ALA A 9 -9.60 5.18 5.44
C ALA A 9 -8.78 5.26 4.14
N CYS A 10 -8.82 4.18 3.38
CA CYS A 10 -8.09 3.95 2.15
C CYS A 10 -8.68 4.79 1.02
N PHE A 11 -7.89 5.70 0.44
CA PHE A 11 -8.25 6.43 -0.78
C PHE A 11 -7.91 5.63 -2.04
N ASP A 12 -6.78 4.94 -1.99
CA ASP A 12 -6.27 4.09 -3.05
C ASP A 12 -5.59 2.85 -2.43
N PRO A 13 -6.12 1.64 -2.68
CA PRO A 13 -5.49 0.41 -2.20
C PRO A 13 -4.05 0.22 -2.69
N GLU A 14 -3.70 0.84 -3.82
CA GLU A 14 -2.36 0.77 -4.40
C GLU A 14 -1.34 1.71 -3.74
N ASP A 15 -1.76 2.58 -2.82
CA ASP A 15 -0.88 3.47 -2.06
C ASP A 15 -0.10 2.70 -0.97
N ALA A 16 1.20 2.54 -1.19
CA ALA A 16 2.09 1.85 -0.25
C ALA A 16 2.29 2.60 1.08
N GLU A 17 2.14 3.93 1.12
CA GLU A 17 2.19 4.69 2.38
C GLU A 17 0.94 4.42 3.23
N TRP A 18 -0.22 4.34 2.59
CA TRP A 18 -1.45 3.90 3.26
C TRP A 18 -1.34 2.45 3.73
N LEU A 19 -0.75 1.55 2.93
CA LEU A 19 -0.54 0.16 3.34
C LEU A 19 0.37 0.08 4.57
N ARG A 20 1.47 0.84 4.60
CA ARG A 20 2.35 0.96 5.78
C ARG A 20 1.57 1.39 7.02
N CYS A 21 0.72 2.40 6.87
CA CYS A 21 -0.13 2.89 7.95
C CYS A 21 -1.06 1.81 8.51
N THR A 22 -1.66 1.01 7.62
CA THR A 22 -2.58 -0.06 8.00
C THR A 22 -1.87 -1.26 8.64
N VAL A 23 -0.68 -1.64 8.14
CA VAL A 23 0.16 -2.67 8.77
C VAL A 23 0.58 -2.23 10.18
N ALA A 24 0.97 -0.96 10.37
CA ALA A 24 1.34 -0.45 11.69
C ALA A 24 0.17 -0.53 12.70
N ALA A 25 -1.05 -0.20 12.27
CA ALA A 25 -2.25 -0.31 13.08
C ALA A 25 -2.57 -1.77 13.44
N ASP A 26 -2.46 -2.68 12.47
CA ASP A 26 -2.70 -4.12 12.65
C ASP A 26 -1.71 -4.75 13.63
N VAL A 27 -0.40 -4.48 13.46
CA VAL A 27 0.65 -4.94 14.39
C VAL A 27 0.32 -4.50 15.82
N TYR A 28 -0.02 -3.22 16.00
CA TYR A 28 -0.34 -2.67 17.32
C TYR A 28 -1.62 -3.29 17.91
N ALA A 29 -2.67 -3.45 17.10
CA ALA A 29 -3.94 -4.05 17.51
C ALA A 29 -3.78 -5.52 17.94
N ARG A 30 -3.09 -6.34 17.13
CA ARG A 30 -2.76 -7.74 17.43
C ARG A 30 -2.00 -7.85 18.73
N PHE A 31 -1.06 -6.93 18.95
CA PHE A 31 -0.23 -6.95 20.13
C PHE A 31 -1.00 -6.68 21.42
N LEU A 32 -1.84 -5.65 21.41
CA LEU A 32 -2.69 -5.33 22.56
C LEU A 32 -3.68 -6.47 22.85
N ALA A 33 -4.28 -7.04 21.80
CA ALA A 33 -5.19 -8.16 21.93
C ALA A 33 -4.49 -9.41 22.48
N ALA A 34 -3.27 -9.71 22.00
CA ALA A 34 -2.44 -10.78 22.53
C ALA A 34 -2.10 -10.58 24.02
N GLY A 35 -1.90 -9.33 24.45
CA GLY A 35 -1.71 -8.94 25.85
C GLY A 35 -2.97 -9.02 26.73
N GLY A 36 -4.11 -9.49 26.19
CA GLY A 36 -5.38 -9.61 26.90
C GLY A 36 -6.21 -8.33 26.93
N GLU A 37 -5.79 -7.26 26.24
CA GLU A 37 -6.63 -6.07 26.09
C GLU A 37 -7.78 -6.36 25.13
N ARG A 38 -8.99 -5.93 25.48
CA ARG A 38 -10.12 -5.98 24.54
C ARG A 38 -9.91 -4.88 23.50
N VAL A 39 -9.63 -5.27 22.26
CA VAL A 39 -9.38 -4.34 21.14
C VAL A 39 -10.56 -4.32 20.17
N VAL A 40 -10.86 -3.14 19.62
CA VAL A 40 -11.67 -2.99 18.40
C VAL A 40 -10.80 -2.29 17.37
N SER A 41 -10.43 -3.00 16.30
CA SER A 41 -9.70 -2.45 15.17
C SER A 41 -10.64 -2.06 14.03
N ALA A 42 -10.45 -0.88 13.43
CA ALA A 42 -11.29 -0.39 12.34
C ALA A 42 -10.49 0.30 11.24
N THR A 43 -10.84 -0.01 10.00
CA THR A 43 -10.35 0.67 8.79
C THR A 43 -11.42 0.58 7.70
N GLY A 44 -11.19 1.10 6.51
CA GLY A 44 -12.16 1.02 5.42
C GLY A 44 -11.78 1.78 4.17
N LEU A 45 -12.72 1.88 3.23
CA LEU A 45 -12.54 2.60 1.97
C LEU A 45 -13.19 4.00 2.00
N GLU A 46 -12.47 5.01 1.52
CA GLU A 46 -13.02 6.32 1.15
C GLU A 46 -13.56 6.26 -0.28
N ALA A 47 -14.88 6.27 -0.43
CA ALA A 47 -15.57 6.00 -1.67
C ALA A 47 -15.69 7.22 -2.59
N TYR A 48 -15.50 8.43 -2.06
CA TYR A 48 -15.78 9.67 -2.77
C TYR A 48 -14.51 10.45 -3.12
N ALA A 49 -13.34 9.83 -3.04
CA ALA A 49 -12.08 10.43 -3.44
C ALA A 49 -12.09 10.91 -4.90
N SER A 50 -11.62 12.14 -5.15
CA SER A 50 -11.42 12.78 -6.46
C SER A 50 -10.80 11.83 -7.49
N ARG A 51 -9.69 11.19 -7.11
CA ARG A 51 -8.97 10.23 -7.96
C ARG A 51 -9.83 9.05 -8.42
N THR A 52 -10.69 8.52 -7.55
CA THR A 52 -11.61 7.42 -7.92
C THR A 52 -12.58 7.85 -9.02
N LEU A 53 -13.07 9.09 -8.95
CA LEU A 53 -13.96 9.65 -9.96
C LEU A 53 -13.23 9.87 -11.29
N HIS A 54 -12.02 10.41 -11.21
CA HIS A 54 -11.17 10.64 -12.36
C HIS A 54 -10.82 9.31 -13.06
N GLU A 55 -10.38 8.30 -12.32
CA GLU A 55 -10.08 6.97 -12.85
C GLU A 55 -11.30 6.33 -13.53
N ALA A 56 -12.50 6.48 -12.94
CA ALA A 56 -13.73 5.99 -13.54
C ALA A 56 -14.03 6.70 -14.88
N LYS A 57 -13.89 8.04 -14.92
CA LYS A 57 -14.06 8.86 -16.13
C LYS A 57 -13.07 8.45 -17.23
N VAL A 58 -11.78 8.33 -16.90
CA VAL A 58 -10.72 7.93 -17.84
C VAL A 58 -10.94 6.52 -18.39
N LYS A 59 -11.37 5.58 -17.54
CA LYS A 59 -11.64 4.19 -17.95
C LYS A 59 -13.00 3.99 -18.63
N GLY A 60 -13.84 5.04 -18.73
CA GLY A 60 -15.21 4.92 -19.22
C GLY A 60 -16.09 4.01 -18.37
N LEU A 61 -15.79 3.89 -17.06
CA LEU A 61 -16.50 3.03 -16.11
C LEU A 61 -17.49 3.84 -15.28
N GLU A 62 -18.57 3.20 -14.85
CA GLU A 62 -19.41 3.74 -13.78
C GLU A 62 -18.62 3.84 -12.47
N VAL A 63 -18.81 4.91 -11.70
CA VAL A 63 -18.16 5.11 -10.39
C VAL A 63 -18.40 3.92 -9.46
N LYS A 64 -19.61 3.34 -9.48
CA LYS A 64 -19.96 2.15 -8.70
C LYS A 64 -19.12 0.92 -9.08
N ALA A 65 -18.79 0.76 -10.36
CA ALA A 65 -17.95 -0.33 -10.84
C ALA A 65 -16.48 -0.13 -10.42
N GLN A 66 -15.97 1.10 -10.50
CA GLN A 66 -14.62 1.44 -10.02
C GLN A 66 -14.49 1.21 -8.51
N LEU A 67 -15.49 1.60 -7.72
CA LEU A 67 -15.55 1.33 -6.27
C LEU A 67 -15.58 -0.17 -5.95
N ALA A 68 -16.38 -0.95 -6.68
CA ALA A 68 -16.41 -2.39 -6.50
C ALA A 68 -15.02 -3.02 -6.79
N SER A 69 -14.29 -2.49 -7.77
CA SER A 69 -12.92 -2.90 -8.04
C SER A 69 -11.98 -2.58 -6.88
N LYS A 70 -12.00 -1.34 -6.38
CA LYS A 70 -11.17 -0.94 -5.22
C LYS A 70 -11.48 -1.77 -3.96
N ARG A 71 -12.75 -2.08 -3.69
CA ARG A 71 -13.15 -2.97 -2.58
C ARG A 71 -12.54 -4.37 -2.72
N ARG A 72 -12.53 -4.94 -3.92
CA ARG A 72 -11.91 -6.25 -4.18
C ARG A 72 -10.40 -6.19 -3.95
N THR A 73 -9.72 -5.18 -4.49
CA THR A 73 -8.28 -5.00 -4.28
C THR A 73 -7.95 -4.84 -2.80
N LEU A 74 -8.70 -3.99 -2.08
CA LEU A 74 -8.55 -3.81 -0.64
C LEU A 74 -8.74 -5.13 0.13
N GLY A 75 -9.81 -5.88 -0.16
CA GLY A 75 -10.08 -7.16 0.48
C GLY A 75 -8.98 -8.19 0.21
N ALA A 76 -8.49 -8.27 -1.03
CA ALA A 76 -7.40 -9.17 -1.42
C ALA A 76 -6.09 -8.84 -0.67
N LEU A 77 -5.73 -7.55 -0.58
CA LEU A 77 -4.55 -7.11 0.17
C LEU A 77 -4.67 -7.47 1.66
N MET A 78 -5.85 -7.25 2.27
CA MET A 78 -6.10 -7.61 3.67
C MET A 78 -5.92 -9.11 3.90
N GLU A 79 -6.50 -9.94 3.03
CA GLU A 79 -6.39 -11.40 3.11
C GLU A 79 -4.93 -11.87 2.93
N GLN A 80 -4.25 -11.41 1.88
CA GLN A 80 -2.87 -11.78 1.58
C GLN A 80 -1.89 -11.38 2.70
N LEU A 81 -2.11 -10.25 3.36
CA LEU A 81 -1.26 -9.76 4.45
C LEU A 81 -1.69 -10.23 5.84
N HIS A 82 -2.70 -11.10 5.91
CA HIS A 82 -3.33 -11.53 7.16
C HIS A 82 -3.71 -10.32 8.04
N ILE A 83 -4.36 -9.31 7.47
CA ILE A 83 -4.89 -8.16 8.19
C ILE A 83 -6.41 -8.38 8.32
N SER A 84 -6.89 -8.49 9.56
CA SER A 84 -8.28 -8.83 9.84
C SER A 84 -8.87 -7.85 10.84
N PRO A 85 -9.18 -6.62 10.40
CA PRO A 85 -9.76 -5.62 11.30
C PRO A 85 -11.13 -6.11 11.78
N ASN A 86 -11.51 -5.77 13.01
CA ASN A 86 -12.85 -6.09 13.50
C ASN A 86 -13.94 -5.43 12.65
N ILE A 87 -13.64 -4.26 12.08
CA ILE A 87 -14.52 -3.52 11.19
C ILE A 87 -13.75 -3.08 9.94
N LEU A 88 -14.16 -3.59 8.78
CA LEU A 88 -13.78 -3.09 7.47
C LEU A 88 -14.97 -2.33 6.87
N GLY A 89 -14.93 -0.99 6.96
CA GLY A 89 -16.03 -0.12 6.58
C GLY A 89 -15.92 0.46 5.18
N ASP A 90 -16.98 1.17 4.80
CA ASP A 90 -17.05 1.96 3.58
C ASP A 90 -17.83 3.25 3.86
N THR A 91 -17.30 4.37 3.39
CA THR A 91 -17.89 5.71 3.56
C THR A 91 -19.12 5.94 2.68
N SER A 92 -19.39 5.09 1.69
CA SER A 92 -20.64 5.11 0.93
C SER A 92 -21.85 4.55 1.70
N ASP A 93 -21.64 4.05 2.92
CA ASP A 93 -22.71 3.54 3.77
C ASP A 93 -23.62 4.69 4.26
N PRO A 94 -24.96 4.58 4.16
CA PRO A 94 -25.88 5.61 4.63
C PRO A 94 -25.67 6.02 6.09
N ARG A 95 -25.26 5.09 6.96
CA ARG A 95 -24.99 5.38 8.39
C ARG A 95 -23.77 6.28 8.58
N HIS A 96 -22.81 6.19 7.66
CA HIS A 96 -21.67 7.11 7.65
C HIS A 96 -22.13 8.54 7.33
N ALA A 97 -23.06 8.68 6.38
CA ALA A 97 -23.64 9.98 6.06
C ALA A 97 -24.33 10.64 7.28
N ASP A 98 -25.05 9.86 8.08
CA ASP A 98 -25.69 10.36 9.30
C ASP A 98 -24.66 10.79 10.36
N THR A 99 -23.61 9.98 10.54
CA THR A 99 -22.49 10.31 11.44
C THR A 99 -21.81 11.61 11.02
N LEU A 100 -21.51 11.76 9.73
CA LEU A 100 -20.82 12.90 9.16
C LEU A 100 -21.64 14.19 9.31
N LYS A 101 -22.96 14.13 9.06
CA LYS A 101 -23.87 15.26 9.30
C LYS A 101 -23.96 15.64 10.78
N SER A 102 -24.01 14.66 11.68
CA SER A 102 -24.01 14.90 13.13
C SER A 102 -22.72 15.57 13.59
N VAL A 103 -21.57 15.04 13.16
CA VAL A 103 -20.24 15.61 13.42
C VAL A 103 -20.15 17.06 12.92
N PHE A 104 -20.61 17.31 11.69
CA PHE A 104 -20.65 18.65 11.12
C PHE A 104 -21.46 19.61 11.98
N THR A 105 -22.70 19.25 12.36
CA THR A 105 -23.56 20.09 13.19
C THR A 105 -22.89 20.45 14.51
N ARG A 106 -22.28 19.46 15.18
CA ARG A 106 -21.60 19.65 16.48
C ARG A 106 -20.37 20.54 16.37
N LEU A 107 -19.58 20.38 15.31
CA LEU A 107 -18.43 21.24 15.05
C LEU A 107 -18.85 22.67 14.70
N ALA A 108 -19.98 22.85 14.01
CA ALA A 108 -20.51 24.17 13.68
C ALA A 108 -21.05 24.88 14.93
N GLU A 109 -21.83 24.18 15.77
CA GLU A 109 -22.37 24.70 17.03
C GLU A 109 -21.28 25.09 18.03
N SER A 110 -20.16 24.35 18.05
CA SER A 110 -18.99 24.67 18.90
C SER A 110 -18.08 25.76 18.33
N GLY A 111 -18.32 26.22 17.09
CA GLY A 111 -17.51 27.23 16.43
C GLY A 111 -16.14 26.74 15.94
N VAL A 112 -15.90 25.42 15.94
CA VAL A 112 -14.65 24.82 15.40
C VAL A 112 -14.59 24.96 13.88
N ILE A 113 -15.76 24.87 13.22
CA ILE A 113 -15.92 25.14 11.79
C ILE A 113 -16.83 26.36 11.59
N ALA A 114 -16.58 27.12 10.54
CA ALA A 114 -17.38 28.27 10.15
C ALA A 114 -17.31 28.48 8.63
N LYS A 115 -18.17 29.35 8.09
CA LYS A 115 -18.01 29.86 6.73
C LYS A 115 -16.84 30.85 6.70
N LEU A 116 -15.76 30.49 6.02
CA LEU A 116 -14.52 31.25 5.93
C LEU A 116 -14.11 31.38 4.46
N GLN A 117 -13.31 32.41 4.14
CA GLN A 117 -12.67 32.54 2.84
C GLN A 117 -11.60 31.45 2.68
N VAL A 118 -11.73 30.62 1.64
CA VAL A 118 -10.81 29.53 1.29
C VAL A 118 -10.31 29.68 -0.14
N GLU A 119 -9.19 29.03 -0.42
CA GLU A 119 -8.61 28.94 -1.77
C GLU A 119 -8.94 27.59 -2.41
N LYS A 120 -9.42 27.61 -3.65
CA LYS A 120 -9.60 26.42 -4.49
C LYS A 120 -8.78 26.54 -5.78
N ALA A 121 -8.26 25.43 -6.27
CA ALA A 121 -7.56 25.38 -7.56
C ALA A 121 -8.57 25.20 -8.70
N VAL A 122 -8.37 25.95 -9.77
CA VAL A 122 -9.11 25.85 -11.04
C VAL A 122 -8.13 25.53 -12.14
N CYS A 123 -8.41 24.49 -12.92
CA CYS A 123 -7.58 24.10 -14.05
C CYS A 123 -7.79 25.12 -15.18
N GLU A 124 -6.71 25.65 -15.75
CA GLU A 124 -6.84 26.66 -16.81
C GLU A 124 -7.31 26.08 -18.16
N ASP A 125 -7.17 24.77 -18.37
CA ASP A 125 -7.56 24.11 -19.63
C ASP A 125 -9.06 23.79 -19.72
N ASP A 126 -9.65 23.21 -18.66
CA ASP A 126 -11.06 22.81 -18.64
C ASP A 126 -11.95 23.73 -17.79
N GLY A 127 -11.35 24.62 -17.00
CA GLY A 127 -12.06 25.54 -16.11
C GLY A 127 -12.70 24.87 -14.90
N GLU A 128 -12.44 23.58 -14.65
CA GLU A 128 -13.02 22.83 -13.54
C GLU A 128 -12.26 23.09 -12.23
N LEU A 129 -12.99 23.07 -11.11
CA LEU A 129 -12.40 23.01 -9.78
C LEU A 129 -11.90 21.60 -9.51
N PHE A 130 -10.71 21.48 -8.94
CA PHE A 130 -10.12 20.17 -8.67
C PHE A 130 -9.16 20.24 -7.47
N ASP A 131 -8.99 19.09 -6.79
CA ASP A 131 -8.19 18.98 -5.58
C ASP A 131 -6.79 18.36 -5.83
N GLU A 132 -6.58 17.78 -7.01
CA GLU A 132 -5.36 17.06 -7.41
C GLU A 132 -4.31 17.98 -8.04
N VAL A 133 -3.74 18.89 -7.26
CA VAL A 133 -2.68 19.81 -7.72
C VAL A 133 -1.30 19.20 -7.53
N VAL A 134 -0.44 19.24 -8.55
CA VAL A 134 0.98 18.88 -8.44
C VAL A 134 1.85 20.12 -8.44
N GLY A 135 3.02 20.07 -7.79
CA GLY A 135 3.96 21.20 -7.79
C GLY A 135 5.10 21.01 -6.79
N LYS A 136 5.69 22.13 -6.36
CA LYS A 136 6.74 22.16 -5.33
C LYS A 136 6.24 22.87 -4.08
N CYS A 137 6.53 22.30 -2.91
CA CYS A 137 6.26 22.94 -1.64
C CYS A 137 6.95 24.32 -1.56
N GLY A 138 6.19 25.38 -1.25
CA GLY A 138 6.75 26.72 -1.05
C GLY A 138 7.74 26.79 0.12
N ALA A 139 7.52 26.00 1.18
CA ALA A 139 8.35 26.02 2.38
C ALA A 139 9.69 25.27 2.21
N CYS A 140 9.67 24.03 1.70
CA CYS A 140 10.88 23.19 1.62
C CYS A 140 11.34 22.83 0.20
N GLY A 141 10.57 23.18 -0.83
CA GLY A 141 10.91 22.92 -2.23
C GLY A 141 10.75 21.47 -2.71
N SER A 142 10.35 20.54 -1.84
CA SER A 142 10.06 19.16 -2.26
C SER A 142 8.90 19.12 -3.25
N SER A 143 8.98 18.23 -4.24
CA SER A 143 7.85 17.88 -5.10
C SER A 143 6.71 17.31 -4.26
N VAL A 144 5.49 17.71 -4.58
CA VAL A 144 4.27 17.31 -3.88
C VAL A 144 3.17 16.99 -4.88
N GLU A 145 2.39 15.96 -4.55
CA GLU A 145 1.24 15.51 -5.31
C GLU A 145 0.00 15.65 -4.42
N GLY A 146 -0.89 16.55 -4.82
CA GLY A 146 -2.09 16.92 -4.09
C GLY A 146 -1.89 18.03 -3.06
N LEU A 147 -3.02 18.59 -2.64
CA LEU A 147 -3.12 19.52 -1.52
C LEU A 147 -3.19 18.77 -0.17
N GLY A 148 -3.07 19.51 0.94
CA GLY A 148 -3.10 18.96 2.30
C GLY A 148 -1.83 19.31 3.09
N CYS A 149 -1.01 18.32 3.45
CA CYS A 149 0.24 18.54 4.18
C CYS A 149 1.44 18.02 3.39
N CYS A 150 2.53 18.80 3.37
CA CYS A 150 3.80 18.37 2.78
C CYS A 150 4.35 17.15 3.54
N THR A 151 4.53 16.03 2.87
CA THR A 151 5.10 14.81 3.49
C THR A 151 6.57 14.96 3.88
N SER A 152 7.27 15.98 3.35
CA SER A 152 8.65 16.28 3.75
C SER A 152 8.74 17.14 5.01
N CYS A 153 8.07 18.29 5.05
CA CYS A 153 8.22 19.28 6.14
C CYS A 153 6.97 19.50 7.00
N GLY A 154 5.81 18.97 6.60
CA GLY A 154 4.55 19.12 7.31
C GLY A 154 3.80 20.45 7.07
N ALA A 155 4.34 21.35 6.24
CA ALA A 155 3.69 22.61 5.87
C ALA A 155 2.33 22.36 5.19
N THR A 156 1.37 23.27 5.40
CA THR A 156 0.06 23.18 4.76
C THR A 156 0.17 23.59 3.29
N LEU A 157 -0.39 22.76 2.41
CA LEU A 157 -0.38 22.93 0.97
C LEU A 157 -1.75 23.44 0.51
N THR A 158 -1.81 24.72 0.17
CA THR A 158 -2.90 25.36 -0.59
C THR A 158 -2.43 25.68 -2.03
N PRO A 159 -3.35 25.97 -2.96
CA PRO A 159 -3.01 26.39 -4.32
C PRO A 159 -1.97 27.53 -4.37
N SER A 160 -2.06 28.52 -3.46
CA SER A 160 -1.12 29.66 -3.44
C SER A 160 0.21 29.37 -2.73
N THR A 161 0.29 28.33 -1.90
CA THR A 161 1.55 27.96 -1.23
C THR A 161 2.45 27.08 -2.11
N LEU A 162 1.92 26.56 -3.21
CA LEU A 162 2.66 25.73 -4.15
C LEU A 162 3.38 26.60 -5.18
N ARG A 163 4.64 26.24 -5.47
CA ARG A 163 5.40 26.75 -6.61
C ARG A 163 5.21 25.82 -7.79
N GLU A 164 5.21 26.38 -9.00
CA GLU A 164 5.06 25.62 -10.25
C GLU A 164 3.81 24.72 -10.21
N ALA A 165 2.72 25.23 -9.63
CA ALA A 165 1.50 24.47 -9.41
C ALA A 165 0.78 24.19 -10.74
N LYS A 166 0.48 22.92 -10.98
CA LYS A 166 -0.17 22.42 -12.20
C LYS A 166 -1.31 21.47 -11.85
N CYS A 167 -2.17 21.26 -12.83
CA CYS A 167 -3.19 20.23 -12.80
C CYS A 167 -2.54 18.85 -12.80
N GLY A 168 -2.79 18.04 -11.77
CA GLY A 168 -2.25 16.67 -11.68
C GLY A 168 -2.88 15.67 -12.65
N VAL A 169 -3.74 16.13 -13.56
CA VAL A 169 -4.42 15.31 -14.58
C VAL A 169 -3.89 15.59 -15.98
N CYS A 170 -3.81 16.87 -16.37
CA CYS A 170 -3.43 17.29 -17.71
C CYS A 170 -2.18 18.19 -17.77
N ASP A 171 -1.52 18.42 -16.63
CA ASP A 171 -0.34 19.29 -16.48
C ASP A 171 -0.54 20.77 -16.82
N ALA A 172 -1.78 21.19 -17.09
CA ALA A 172 -2.12 22.59 -17.30
C ALA A 172 -1.79 23.46 -16.08
N PRO A 173 -1.47 24.75 -16.24
CA PRO A 173 -1.38 25.67 -15.12
C PRO A 173 -2.69 25.76 -14.34
N ILE A 174 -2.59 26.21 -13.08
CA ILE A 174 -3.76 26.41 -12.22
C ILE A 174 -3.95 27.91 -11.94
N SER A 175 -5.20 28.30 -11.81
CA SER A 175 -5.59 29.57 -11.21
C SER A 175 -6.21 29.35 -9.83
N VAL A 176 -6.16 30.38 -8.98
CA VAL A 176 -6.69 30.32 -7.60
C VAL A 176 -7.99 31.09 -7.50
N LYS A 177 -9.06 30.39 -7.11
CA LYS A 177 -10.36 30.99 -6.84
C LYS A 177 -10.59 31.09 -5.34
N ARG A 178 -10.92 32.29 -4.86
CA ARG A 178 -11.33 32.51 -3.46
C ARG A 178 -12.84 32.45 -3.34
N VAL A 179 -13.32 31.63 -2.42
CA VAL A 179 -14.74 31.42 -2.16
C VAL A 179 -14.99 31.33 -0.66
N GLU A 180 -16.21 31.67 -0.25
CA GLU A 180 -16.65 31.47 1.13
C GLU A 180 -17.23 30.06 1.28
N GLU A 181 -16.64 29.27 2.17
CA GLU A 181 -16.98 27.86 2.38
C GLU A 181 -16.92 27.45 3.84
N TRP A 182 -17.63 26.38 4.19
CA TRP A 182 -17.39 25.72 5.47
C TRP A 182 -15.96 25.22 5.54
N ALA A 183 -15.25 25.68 6.56
CA ALA A 183 -13.85 25.44 6.75
C ALA A 183 -13.50 25.51 8.24
N TYR A 184 -12.32 25.03 8.57
CA TYR A 184 -11.71 25.27 9.88
C TYR A 184 -10.38 26.02 9.71
N GLY A 185 -10.05 26.81 10.72
CA GLY A 185 -8.74 27.47 10.78
C GLY A 185 -7.66 26.48 11.19
N LEU A 186 -6.73 26.20 10.28
CA LEU A 186 -5.55 25.38 10.52
C LEU A 186 -4.35 26.29 10.78
N LYS A 187 -3.70 26.13 11.94
CA LYS A 187 -2.43 26.79 12.23
C LYS A 187 -1.30 25.77 12.15
N ALA A 188 -0.65 25.68 10.99
CA ALA A 188 0.44 24.74 10.82
C ALA A 188 1.66 25.12 11.67
N ARG A 189 2.45 24.11 12.06
CA ARG A 189 3.62 24.30 12.91
C ARG A 189 4.67 25.15 12.20
N GLY A 190 4.96 26.34 12.74
CA GLY A 190 5.95 27.27 12.17
C GLY A 190 5.37 28.32 11.21
N GLU A 191 4.07 28.30 10.94
CA GLU A 191 3.40 29.32 10.14
C GLU A 191 2.86 30.45 11.04
N ALA A 192 3.04 31.69 10.59
CA ALA A 192 2.53 32.88 11.28
C ALA A 192 1.02 33.09 11.07
N SER A 193 0.49 32.59 9.94
CA SER A 193 -0.90 32.76 9.51
C SER A 193 -1.73 31.50 9.69
N ILE A 194 -3.03 31.68 9.91
CA ILE A 194 -4.02 30.59 9.87
C ILE A 194 -4.43 30.36 8.43
N VAL A 195 -4.40 29.10 7.99
CA VAL A 195 -4.91 28.66 6.69
C VAL A 195 -6.32 28.12 6.89
N ASN A 196 -7.30 28.65 6.16
CA ASN A 196 -8.66 28.12 6.19
C ASN A 196 -8.76 26.92 5.25
N VAL A 197 -9.00 25.74 5.82
CA VAL A 197 -9.06 24.49 5.05
C VAL A 197 -10.54 24.12 4.83
N PRO A 198 -11.01 24.03 3.57
CA PRO A 198 -12.39 23.67 3.28
C PRO A 198 -12.67 22.22 3.67
N ILE A 199 -13.83 21.99 4.30
CA ILE A 199 -14.34 20.66 4.65
C ILE A 199 -15.41 20.18 3.66
N VAL A 200 -15.64 20.94 2.59
CA VAL A 200 -16.67 20.71 1.57
C VAL A 200 -16.05 20.69 0.17
N SER A 201 -16.73 20.02 -0.74
CA SER A 201 -16.34 19.80 -2.13
C SER A 201 -17.51 20.06 -3.08
N GLU A 202 -17.18 20.39 -4.33
CA GLU A 202 -18.13 20.64 -5.42
C GLU A 202 -18.06 19.53 -6.49
N LEU A 203 -17.39 18.41 -6.20
CA LEU A 203 -17.23 17.28 -7.13
C LEU A 203 -18.56 16.56 -7.48
N GLY A 204 -19.69 16.97 -6.90
CA GLY A 204 -21.02 16.45 -7.19
C GLY A 204 -21.29 15.03 -6.68
N LEU A 205 -20.31 14.39 -6.03
CA LEU A 205 -20.36 13.03 -5.50
C LEU A 205 -19.91 13.03 -4.05
N GLY A 206 -20.65 12.30 -3.20
CA GLY A 206 -20.44 12.25 -1.76
C GLY A 206 -21.68 12.57 -0.95
N VAL A 207 -21.50 12.70 0.36
CA VAL A 207 -22.58 13.01 1.29
C VAL A 207 -22.90 14.51 1.20
N PRO A 208 -24.17 14.90 0.92
CA PRO A 208 -24.55 16.31 0.87
C PRO A 208 -24.39 17.00 2.22
N THR A 209 -23.84 18.21 2.20
CA THR A 209 -23.68 19.04 3.40
C THR A 209 -25.02 19.65 3.82
N PRO A 210 -25.35 19.69 5.12
CA PRO A 210 -26.54 20.38 5.60
C PRO A 210 -26.52 21.87 5.23
N GLY A 211 -27.60 22.38 4.62
CA GLY A 211 -27.80 23.81 4.39
C GLY A 211 -27.19 24.40 3.11
N ASP A 212 -26.28 23.71 2.42
CA ASP A 212 -25.66 24.18 1.17
C ASP A 212 -25.97 23.25 -0.02
N LYS A 213 -26.81 23.72 -0.95
CA LYS A 213 -27.20 22.94 -2.14
C LYS A 213 -26.00 22.75 -3.08
N GLY A 214 -25.86 21.53 -3.61
CA GLY A 214 -24.83 21.20 -4.61
C GLY A 214 -23.43 20.95 -4.02
N LYS A 215 -23.28 21.00 -2.70
CA LYS A 215 -22.01 20.72 -2.01
C LYS A 215 -22.07 19.39 -1.27
N THR A 216 -20.95 18.69 -1.31
CA THR A 216 -20.71 17.45 -0.55
C THR A 216 -19.58 17.67 0.45
N PHE A 217 -19.44 16.78 1.43
CA PHE A 217 -18.28 16.81 2.31
C PHE A 217 -17.00 16.45 1.54
N ALA A 218 -15.91 17.14 1.87
CA ALA A 218 -14.60 16.84 1.28
C ALA A 218 -14.17 15.41 1.66
N PRO A 219 -13.58 14.63 0.73
CA PRO A 219 -13.21 13.23 0.99
C PRO A 219 -12.25 13.05 2.18
N TRP A 220 -11.32 13.99 2.41
CA TRP A 220 -10.42 13.96 3.56
C TRP A 220 -11.17 14.10 4.90
N PHE A 221 -12.22 14.91 4.94
CA PHE A 221 -13.04 15.13 6.14
C PHE A 221 -13.97 13.93 6.37
N SER A 222 -14.57 13.39 5.31
CA SER A 222 -15.29 12.10 5.33
C SER A 222 -14.41 10.99 5.92
N ALA A 223 -13.20 10.79 5.39
CA ALA A 223 -12.24 9.80 5.86
C ALA A 223 -11.82 9.99 7.33
N LEU A 224 -11.66 11.24 7.81
CA LEU A 224 -11.39 11.53 9.22
C LEU A 224 -12.50 11.02 10.14
N THR A 225 -13.75 11.08 9.68
CA THR A 225 -14.91 10.62 10.45
C THR A 225 -15.26 9.16 10.25
N ALA A 226 -14.64 8.51 9.28
CA ALA A 226 -14.87 7.11 8.96
C ALA A 226 -14.56 6.20 10.17
N SER A 227 -13.46 6.45 10.87
CA SER A 227 -13.07 5.70 12.07
C SER A 227 -14.15 5.72 13.16
N MET A 228 -14.75 6.89 13.40
CA MET A 228 -15.84 7.08 14.36
C MET A 228 -17.12 6.39 13.91
N SER A 229 -17.48 6.55 12.63
CA SER A 229 -18.65 5.89 12.04
C SER A 229 -18.52 4.36 12.08
N PHE A 230 -17.34 3.83 11.77
CA PHE A 230 -17.08 2.40 11.73
C PHE A 230 -17.10 1.81 13.14
N ALA A 231 -16.41 2.44 14.10
CA ALA A 231 -16.41 2.03 15.50
C ALA A 231 -17.81 2.02 16.14
N GLY A 232 -18.66 2.98 15.77
CA GLY A 232 -20.05 3.05 16.24
C GLY A 232 -20.93 1.88 15.77
N ARG A 233 -20.53 1.13 14.73
CA ARG A 233 -21.32 0.02 14.15
C ARG A 233 -21.41 -1.23 15.03
N GLY A 234 -20.63 -1.33 16.11
CA GLY A 234 -20.58 -2.54 16.94
C GLY A 234 -21.38 -2.49 18.24
N GLY A 235 -21.77 -1.32 18.75
CA GLY A 235 -22.20 -1.19 20.16
C GLY A 235 -21.13 -1.66 21.17
N GLN A 236 -19.90 -1.93 20.72
CA GLN A 236 -18.81 -2.52 21.48
C GLN A 236 -17.85 -1.49 22.08
N VAL A 237 -17.93 -0.24 21.61
CA VAL A 237 -17.22 0.92 22.15
C VAL A 237 -18.29 1.77 22.83
N GLY A 238 -18.21 1.94 24.15
CA GLY A 238 -19.18 2.73 24.90
C GLY A 238 -18.96 4.23 24.70
N GLY A 239 -20.06 5.00 24.70
CA GLY A 239 -20.05 6.46 24.52
C GLY A 239 -20.23 6.89 23.06
N ASP A 240 -20.81 8.08 22.86
CA ASP A 240 -21.28 8.59 21.56
C ASP A 240 -20.19 8.88 20.51
N VAL A 241 -18.91 8.56 20.74
CA VAL A 241 -17.90 8.74 19.69
C VAL A 241 -16.60 8.00 19.92
N GLY A 242 -16.07 7.41 18.84
CA GLY A 242 -14.67 6.95 18.71
C GLY A 242 -13.63 8.08 18.67
N ALA A 243 -13.81 9.14 19.46
CA ALA A 243 -12.87 10.26 19.59
C ALA A 243 -11.69 9.95 20.52
N GLY A 244 -11.74 8.86 21.29
CA GLY A 244 -10.59 8.25 21.97
C GLY A 244 -9.93 7.14 21.14
N GLY A 245 -8.87 6.52 21.66
CA GLY A 245 -8.17 5.41 21.03
C GLY A 245 -6.88 5.81 20.31
N VAL A 246 -6.30 4.86 19.58
CA VAL A 246 -5.05 5.07 18.82
C VAL A 246 -5.36 5.11 17.33
N HIS A 247 -5.11 6.26 16.70
CA HIS A 247 -5.42 6.52 15.29
C HIS A 247 -4.12 6.62 14.50
N PHE A 248 -3.89 5.68 13.60
CA PHE A 248 -2.78 5.67 12.66
C PHE A 248 -3.18 6.41 11.38
N VAL A 249 -2.39 7.42 11.01
CA VAL A 249 -2.70 8.30 9.88
C VAL A 249 -1.46 8.50 9.01
N THR A 250 -1.64 8.62 7.71
CA THR A 250 -0.52 8.94 6.81
C THR A 250 -0.05 10.37 7.07
N LYS A 251 1.22 10.65 6.76
CA LYS A 251 1.82 11.99 6.93
C LYS A 251 1.07 13.08 6.15
N ARG A 252 0.45 12.74 5.01
CA ARG A 252 -0.39 13.63 4.19
C ARG A 252 -1.56 14.25 4.98
N PHE A 253 -2.16 13.50 5.91
CA PHE A 253 -3.31 13.96 6.70
C PHE A 253 -2.98 14.22 8.17
N GLY A 254 -1.73 13.98 8.58
CA GLY A 254 -1.31 14.04 9.98
C GLY A 254 -1.62 15.35 10.69
N THR A 255 -1.40 16.51 10.04
CA THR A 255 -1.69 17.82 10.64
C THR A 255 -3.20 18.03 10.81
N HIS A 256 -4.01 17.61 9.83
CA HIS A 256 -5.47 17.73 9.93
C HIS A 256 -6.03 16.91 11.10
N TYR A 257 -5.58 15.67 11.26
CA TYR A 257 -6.00 14.83 12.39
C TYR A 257 -5.55 15.41 13.74
N LYS A 258 -4.29 15.86 13.85
CA LYS A 258 -3.77 16.47 15.09
C LYS A 258 -4.54 17.70 15.53
N GLU A 259 -5.06 18.47 14.58
CA GLU A 259 -5.76 19.72 14.86
C GLU A 259 -7.27 19.56 15.04
N LEU A 260 -7.90 18.68 14.27
CA LEU A 260 -9.36 18.57 14.23
C LEU A 260 -9.91 17.46 15.14
N LEU A 261 -9.19 16.33 15.27
CA LEU A 261 -9.70 15.19 16.04
C LEU A 261 -9.83 15.49 17.55
N PRO A 262 -8.89 16.20 18.22
CA PRO A 262 -9.09 16.60 19.61
C PRO A 262 -10.27 17.56 19.80
N LYS A 263 -10.40 18.58 18.93
CA LYS A 263 -11.50 19.55 18.96
C LYS A 263 -12.85 18.88 18.72
N LEU A 264 -12.88 17.87 17.85
CA LEU A 264 -14.05 17.05 17.65
C LEU A 264 -14.41 16.24 18.89
N GLY A 265 -13.42 15.63 19.56
CA GLY A 265 -13.62 14.96 20.84
C GLY A 265 -14.23 15.89 21.89
N GLU A 266 -13.72 17.12 21.99
CA GLU A 266 -14.28 18.15 22.88
C GLU A 266 -15.73 18.53 22.51
N ALA A 267 -15.99 18.82 21.23
CA ALA A 267 -17.31 19.20 20.73
C ALA A 267 -18.38 18.11 20.94
N LEU A 268 -17.95 16.86 21.05
CA LEU A 268 -18.82 15.72 21.30
C LEU A 268 -18.87 15.27 22.76
N GLY A 269 -18.27 16.04 23.67
CA GLY A 269 -18.28 15.74 25.11
C GLY A 269 -17.39 14.56 25.51
N ALA A 270 -16.46 14.15 24.65
CA ALA A 270 -15.45 13.10 24.88
C ALA A 270 -14.08 13.68 25.28
N ALA A 271 -14.06 14.92 25.80
CA ALA A 271 -12.87 15.57 26.32
C ALA A 271 -12.20 14.70 27.41
N GLY A 272 -10.89 14.47 27.28
CA GLY A 272 -10.11 13.65 28.23
C GLY A 272 -10.10 12.14 27.96
N SER A 273 -10.59 11.68 26.80
CA SER A 273 -10.38 10.30 26.34
C SER A 273 -8.90 10.02 26.00
N ASP A 274 -8.45 8.76 26.13
CA ASP A 274 -7.08 8.30 25.79
C ASP A 274 -6.88 8.35 24.26
N LEU A 275 -6.70 9.56 23.71
CA LEU A 275 -6.47 9.83 22.30
C LEU A 275 -4.97 9.87 22.00
N ARG A 276 -4.52 8.95 21.14
CA ARG A 276 -3.18 8.95 20.56
C ARG A 276 -3.28 9.01 19.05
N ILE A 277 -2.63 9.98 18.42
CA ILE A 277 -2.55 10.11 16.97
C ILE A 277 -1.13 9.75 16.55
N VAL A 278 -0.99 8.64 15.82
CA VAL A 278 0.28 8.15 15.28
C VAL A 278 0.37 8.59 13.83
N VAL A 279 1.23 9.56 13.55
CA VAL A 279 1.49 10.01 12.18
C VAL A 279 2.59 9.13 11.61
N VAL A 280 2.20 8.22 10.72
CA VAL A 280 3.11 7.25 10.12
C VAL A 280 4.04 7.98 9.14
N GLY A 281 5.34 7.73 9.28
CA GLY A 281 6.37 8.39 8.49
C GLY A 281 6.28 8.03 7.01
N ARG A 282 6.92 8.87 6.19
CA ARG A 282 6.99 8.72 4.73
C ARG A 282 7.63 7.39 4.35
N LEU A 283 7.22 6.81 3.24
CA LEU A 283 7.85 5.62 2.65
C LEU A 283 8.40 5.95 1.26
N ARG A 284 9.67 5.64 1.03
CA ARG A 284 10.28 5.71 -0.31
C ARG A 284 10.98 4.41 -0.63
N PHE A 285 10.88 4.00 -1.89
CA PHE A 285 11.62 2.87 -2.41
C PHE A 285 12.68 3.37 -3.39
N SER A 286 13.83 2.68 -3.40
CA SER A 286 14.88 2.88 -4.37
C SER A 286 15.49 1.56 -4.83
N ALA A 287 16.17 1.60 -5.97
CA ALA A 287 17.07 0.57 -6.45
C ALA A 287 18.44 1.19 -6.71
N ASN A 288 19.42 0.88 -5.86
CA ASN A 288 20.76 1.49 -5.88
C ASN A 288 20.69 3.02 -5.90
N GLY A 289 19.85 3.59 -5.02
CA GLY A 289 19.63 5.04 -4.90
C GLY A 289 18.76 5.68 -5.99
N LYS A 290 18.31 4.93 -7.00
CA LYS A 290 17.33 5.42 -7.99
C LYS A 290 15.91 5.26 -7.46
N PRO A 291 15.06 6.30 -7.46
CA PRO A 291 13.68 6.20 -6.97
C PRO A 291 12.83 5.16 -7.72
N LEU A 292 11.97 4.46 -6.99
CA LEU A 292 10.97 3.54 -7.53
C LEU A 292 9.56 4.00 -7.14
N SER A 293 8.61 3.85 -8.08
CA SER A 293 7.17 3.99 -7.81
C SER A 293 6.58 2.61 -7.59
N VAL A 294 6.46 2.21 -6.32
CA VAL A 294 6.04 0.87 -5.92
C VAL A 294 4.64 0.93 -5.34
N SER A 295 3.73 0.12 -5.90
CA SER A 295 2.36 -0.01 -5.40
C SER A 295 2.21 -1.15 -4.39
N SER A 296 1.15 -1.09 -3.58
CA SER A 296 0.81 -2.11 -2.57
C SER A 296 0.77 -3.52 -3.13
N SER A 297 0.04 -3.74 -4.24
CA SER A 297 -0.10 -5.07 -4.84
C SER A 297 1.24 -5.62 -5.31
N ARG A 298 2.06 -4.80 -5.97
CA ARG A 298 3.40 -5.20 -6.45
C ARG A 298 4.32 -5.61 -5.29
N LEU A 299 4.28 -4.92 -4.15
CA LEU A 299 5.03 -5.35 -2.97
C LEU A 299 4.61 -6.76 -2.54
N VAL A 300 3.30 -6.98 -2.39
CA VAL A 300 2.77 -8.26 -1.93
C VAL A 300 3.04 -9.38 -2.92
N ASP A 301 2.85 -9.14 -4.22
CA ASP A 301 3.03 -10.12 -5.28
C ASP A 301 4.50 -10.57 -5.39
N HIS A 302 5.45 -9.64 -5.27
CA HIS A 302 6.88 -9.95 -5.41
C HIS A 302 7.53 -10.44 -4.12
N LEU A 303 7.11 -9.95 -2.95
CA LEU A 303 7.72 -10.28 -1.66
C LEU A 303 6.96 -11.37 -0.87
N GLY A 304 5.64 -11.45 -1.02
CA GLY A 304 4.78 -12.26 -0.17
C GLY A 304 4.39 -11.56 1.15
N SER A 305 3.65 -12.28 1.99
CA SER A 305 2.94 -11.71 3.15
C SER A 305 3.89 -11.14 4.23
N ASP A 306 4.60 -12.00 4.94
CA ASP A 306 5.45 -11.61 6.07
C ASP A 306 6.63 -10.73 5.63
N ALA A 307 7.18 -10.96 4.43
CA ALA A 307 8.25 -10.14 3.87
C ALA A 307 7.77 -8.70 3.60
N THR A 308 6.54 -8.53 3.10
CA THR A 308 5.93 -7.20 2.94
C THR A 308 5.65 -6.56 4.31
N ARG A 309 5.09 -7.30 5.27
CA ARG A 309 4.85 -6.79 6.62
C ARG A 309 6.15 -6.35 7.30
N TYR A 310 7.20 -7.15 7.19
CA TYR A 310 8.54 -6.82 7.66
C TYR A 310 9.07 -5.57 6.96
N ALA A 311 8.98 -5.50 5.62
CA ALA A 311 9.42 -4.34 4.86
C ALA A 311 8.78 -3.03 5.35
N LEU A 312 7.48 -3.08 5.70
CA LEU A 312 6.68 -1.91 6.09
C LEU A 312 6.77 -1.55 7.58
N SER A 313 7.06 -2.52 8.46
CA SER A 313 6.97 -2.33 9.91
C SER A 313 8.27 -2.55 10.69
N ARG A 314 9.38 -2.90 10.03
CA ARG A 314 10.69 -3.13 10.68
C ARG A 314 11.28 -1.92 11.39
N ILE A 315 10.82 -0.71 11.07
CA ILE A 315 11.16 0.51 11.81
C ILE A 315 9.94 1.09 12.52
N ASN A 316 10.19 2.03 13.41
CA ASN A 316 9.15 2.69 14.19
C ASN A 316 8.13 3.37 13.27
N PRO A 317 6.81 3.24 13.53
CA PRO A 317 5.77 3.77 12.64
C PRO A 317 5.95 5.26 12.31
N GLU A 318 6.35 6.08 13.28
CA GLU A 318 6.48 7.53 13.10
C GLU A 318 7.75 7.97 12.35
N ALA A 319 8.70 7.05 12.12
CA ALA A 319 9.93 7.34 11.41
C ALA A 319 9.73 7.31 9.89
N ASP A 320 10.30 8.27 9.18
CA ASP A 320 10.43 8.18 7.72
C ASP A 320 11.32 6.97 7.36
N MET A 321 10.97 6.27 6.28
CA MET A 321 11.65 5.07 5.82
C MET A 321 12.06 5.21 4.36
N GLU A 322 13.34 5.01 4.09
CA GLU A 322 13.88 4.80 2.76
C GLU A 322 14.29 3.33 2.64
N VAL A 323 13.82 2.67 1.59
CA VAL A 323 14.00 1.23 1.37
C VAL A 323 14.70 1.03 0.04
N ASP A 324 15.98 0.69 0.09
CA ASP A 324 16.62 0.10 -1.07
C ASP A 324 16.19 -1.37 -1.21
N VAL A 325 15.67 -1.75 -2.37
CA VAL A 325 15.08 -3.08 -2.58
C VAL A 325 16.12 -4.21 -2.54
N TYR A 326 17.39 -3.93 -2.85
CA TYR A 326 18.46 -4.93 -2.76
C TYR A 326 18.93 -5.12 -1.32
N GLU A 327 19.01 -4.04 -0.54
CA GLU A 327 19.27 -4.13 0.91
C GLU A 327 18.10 -4.82 1.64
N LEU A 328 16.86 -4.53 1.23
CA LEU A 328 15.68 -5.20 1.75
C LEU A 328 15.74 -6.71 1.46
N GLN A 329 16.10 -7.11 0.25
CA GLN A 329 16.25 -8.52 -0.12
C GLN A 329 17.26 -9.23 0.78
N LYS A 330 18.42 -8.61 1.00
CA LYS A 330 19.45 -9.16 1.89
C LYS A 330 18.90 -9.33 3.31
N SER A 331 18.24 -8.30 3.84
CA SER A 331 17.66 -8.32 5.20
C SER A 331 16.59 -9.41 5.34
N ILE A 332 15.68 -9.54 4.36
CA ILE A 332 14.67 -10.61 4.33
C ILE A 332 15.33 -11.99 4.34
N ASN A 333 16.33 -12.21 3.48
CA ASN A 333 16.99 -13.50 3.37
C ASN A 333 17.77 -13.86 4.65
N GLU A 334 18.49 -12.91 5.25
CA GLU A 334 19.28 -13.15 6.45
C GLU A 334 18.40 -13.31 7.71
N GLU A 335 17.41 -12.43 7.90
CA GLU A 335 16.61 -12.39 9.12
C GLU A 335 15.39 -13.32 9.06
N LEU A 336 14.55 -13.20 8.03
CA LEU A 336 13.35 -14.03 7.92
C LEU A 336 13.71 -15.44 7.47
N VAL A 337 14.43 -15.59 6.36
CA VAL A 337 14.63 -16.91 5.75
C VAL A 337 15.67 -17.72 6.51
N ASP A 338 16.86 -17.18 6.73
CA ASP A 338 17.96 -17.93 7.33
C ASP A 338 17.80 -18.04 8.87
N SER A 339 17.50 -16.93 9.57
CA SER A 339 17.45 -16.93 11.04
C SER A 339 16.17 -17.52 11.63
N LEU A 340 14.99 -17.26 11.05
CA LEU A 340 13.71 -17.85 11.49
C LEU A 340 13.36 -19.12 10.70
N GLY A 341 13.23 -19.01 9.38
CA GLY A 341 12.65 -20.04 8.53
C GLY A 341 13.48 -21.33 8.48
N GLN A 342 14.75 -21.25 8.15
CA GLN A 342 15.64 -22.42 8.05
C GLN A 342 15.90 -23.06 9.41
N PHE A 343 16.03 -22.24 10.46
CA PHE A 343 16.12 -22.75 11.82
C PHE A 343 14.89 -23.60 12.18
N ALA A 344 13.68 -23.04 12.04
CA ALA A 344 12.43 -23.75 12.32
C ALA A 344 12.31 -25.03 11.47
N GLN A 345 12.55 -24.92 10.16
CA GLN A 345 12.47 -26.07 9.25
C GLN A 345 13.43 -27.19 9.66
N ARG A 346 14.68 -26.86 9.99
CA ARG A 346 15.69 -27.85 10.38
C ARG A 346 15.29 -28.64 11.63
N VAL A 347 14.78 -27.95 12.65
CA VAL A 347 14.36 -28.57 13.92
C VAL A 347 13.10 -29.40 13.70
N LEU A 348 12.10 -28.84 13.02
CA LEU A 348 10.83 -29.53 12.76
C LEU A 348 11.04 -30.77 11.89
N GLN A 349 11.81 -30.66 10.80
CA GLN A 349 12.12 -31.79 9.90
C GLN A 349 12.88 -32.90 10.64
N PHE A 350 13.88 -32.53 11.45
CA PHE A 350 14.61 -33.49 12.26
C PHE A 350 13.68 -34.21 13.24
N THR A 351 12.83 -33.45 13.92
CA THR A 351 11.90 -34.01 14.92
C THR A 351 10.89 -34.95 14.26
N HIS A 352 10.26 -34.53 13.17
CA HIS A 352 9.31 -35.36 12.42
C HIS A 352 9.98 -36.65 11.90
N SER A 353 11.19 -36.54 11.31
CA SER A 353 11.91 -37.70 10.77
C SER A 353 12.41 -38.69 11.83
N LYS A 354 12.80 -38.21 13.02
CA LYS A 354 13.43 -39.06 14.05
C LYS A 354 12.49 -39.51 15.15
N TYR A 355 11.47 -38.73 15.45
CA TYR A 355 10.52 -38.99 16.54
C TYR A 355 9.08 -39.11 16.06
N GLY A 356 8.65 -38.35 15.04
CA GLY A 356 7.26 -38.30 14.57
C GLY A 356 6.28 -37.61 15.52
N CYS A 357 6.67 -37.44 16.78
CA CYS A 357 5.92 -36.75 17.83
C CYS A 357 6.84 -35.86 18.67
N VAL A 358 6.26 -35.06 19.56
CA VAL A 358 6.99 -34.31 20.57
C VAL A 358 7.68 -35.31 21.52
N PRO A 359 9.02 -35.32 21.62
CA PRO A 359 9.71 -36.28 22.46
C PRO A 359 9.50 -35.98 23.95
N THR A 360 9.53 -37.02 24.79
CA THR A 360 9.52 -36.85 26.24
C THR A 360 10.93 -36.45 26.71
N PRO A 361 11.10 -35.29 27.36
CA PRO A 361 12.41 -34.88 27.87
C PRO A 361 12.81 -35.72 29.09
N GLY A 362 14.11 -35.94 29.25
CA GLY A 362 14.71 -36.38 30.50
C GLY A 362 14.99 -35.19 31.42
N GLU A 363 15.99 -35.32 32.29
CA GLU A 363 16.37 -34.21 33.19
C GLU A 363 16.92 -33.01 32.42
N LEU A 364 16.31 -31.84 32.65
CA LEU A 364 16.76 -30.58 32.08
C LEU A 364 18.06 -30.12 32.76
N ARG A 365 19.02 -29.67 31.96
CA ARG A 365 20.28 -29.07 32.42
C ARG A 365 20.14 -27.56 32.53
N ASP A 366 21.15 -26.92 33.13
CA ASP A 366 21.13 -25.47 33.32
C ASP A 366 21.06 -24.69 32.02
N GLU A 367 21.79 -25.13 30.97
CA GLU A 367 21.69 -24.52 29.62
C GLU A 367 20.27 -24.62 29.02
N ASP A 368 19.51 -25.67 29.35
CA ASP A 368 18.14 -25.85 28.87
C ASP A 368 17.22 -24.85 29.56
N ARG A 369 17.35 -24.76 30.89
CA ARG A 369 16.60 -23.82 31.73
C ARG A 369 16.93 -22.38 31.36
N GLU A 370 18.18 -22.10 31.02
CA GLU A 370 18.62 -20.78 30.56
C GLU A 370 17.89 -20.39 29.26
N LEU A 371 17.89 -21.26 28.23
CA LEU A 371 17.17 -20.97 26.99
C LEU A 371 15.67 -20.79 27.20
N LEU A 372 15.04 -21.64 28.03
CA LEU A 372 13.62 -21.51 28.35
C LEU A 372 13.34 -20.22 29.14
N GLY A 373 14.22 -19.83 30.05
CA GLY A 373 14.11 -18.59 30.82
C GLY A 373 14.23 -17.32 29.96
N LEU A 374 14.88 -17.38 28.79
CA LEU A 374 14.92 -16.26 27.85
C LEU A 374 13.53 -15.90 27.29
N ILE A 375 12.57 -16.84 27.27
CA ILE A 375 11.22 -16.61 26.73
C ILE A 375 10.55 -15.44 27.46
N ASP A 376 10.59 -15.43 28.80
CA ASP A 376 9.98 -14.37 29.61
C ASP A 376 10.68 -13.02 29.41
N ILE A 377 12.01 -13.03 29.23
CA ILE A 377 12.79 -11.80 28.99
C ILE A 377 12.40 -11.19 27.64
N VAL A 378 12.37 -12.00 26.59
CA VAL A 378 12.05 -11.57 25.22
C VAL A 378 10.60 -11.10 25.15
N TYR A 379 9.69 -11.84 25.78
CA TYR A 379 8.30 -11.45 25.94
C TYR A 379 8.14 -10.04 26.52
N ASN A 380 8.77 -9.77 27.67
CA ASN A 380 8.68 -8.45 28.32
C ASN A 380 9.27 -7.33 27.45
N ARG A 381 10.38 -7.60 26.75
CA ARG A 381 11.04 -6.65 25.85
C ARG A 381 10.16 -6.31 24.65
N ILE A 382 9.59 -7.32 24.00
CA ILE A 382 8.65 -7.13 22.87
C ILE A 382 7.41 -6.35 23.34
N ILE A 383 6.85 -6.66 24.53
CA ILE A 383 5.73 -5.90 25.10
C ILE A 383 6.02 -4.43 25.25
N SER A 384 7.12 -4.12 25.94
CA SER A 384 7.50 -2.73 26.18
C SER A 384 7.73 -1.99 24.85
N SER A 385 8.36 -2.67 23.89
CA SER A 385 8.70 -2.10 22.59
C SER A 385 7.45 -1.75 21.77
N ILE A 386 6.49 -2.66 21.62
CA ILE A 386 5.32 -2.39 20.79
C ILE A 386 4.37 -1.37 21.47
N LYS A 387 4.22 -1.39 22.79
CA LYS A 387 3.44 -0.37 23.52
C LYS A 387 4.01 1.05 23.30
N SER A 388 5.33 1.16 23.19
CA SER A 388 6.04 2.41 22.90
C SER A 388 6.18 2.71 21.40
N LEU A 389 5.62 1.89 20.50
CA LEU A 389 5.77 1.98 19.04
C LEU A 389 7.22 1.83 18.54
N ASN A 390 8.06 1.13 19.32
CA ASN A 390 9.42 0.79 18.95
C ASN A 390 9.49 -0.59 18.25
N ASN A 391 8.98 -0.67 17.02
CA ASN A 391 8.94 -1.94 16.28
C ASN A 391 10.33 -2.50 15.99
N SER A 392 11.33 -1.64 15.76
CA SER A 392 12.70 -2.07 15.46
C SER A 392 13.29 -2.93 16.58
N GLU A 393 13.08 -2.53 17.83
CA GLU A 393 13.50 -3.27 19.01
C GLU A 393 12.74 -4.59 19.20
N ALA A 394 11.45 -4.61 18.84
CA ALA A 394 10.64 -5.83 18.88
C ALA A 394 11.17 -6.88 17.89
N TYR A 395 11.46 -6.48 16.64
CA TYR A 395 12.08 -7.35 15.65
C TYR A 395 13.48 -7.82 16.09
N ALA A 396 14.33 -6.91 16.56
CA ALA A 396 15.66 -7.25 17.05
C ALA A 396 15.60 -8.30 18.17
N SER A 397 14.70 -8.14 19.14
CA SER A 397 14.50 -9.09 20.23
C SER A 397 14.03 -10.46 19.74
N LEU A 398 13.12 -10.49 18.76
CA LEU A 398 12.60 -11.72 18.16
C LEU A 398 13.72 -12.51 17.44
N PHE A 399 14.50 -11.83 16.59
CA PHE A 399 15.59 -12.46 15.84
C PHE A 399 16.76 -12.87 16.74
N GLU A 400 17.10 -12.08 17.75
CA GLU A 400 18.12 -12.43 18.74
C GLU A 400 17.74 -13.72 19.49
N PHE A 401 16.46 -13.88 19.86
CA PHE A 401 15.97 -15.10 20.49
C PHE A 401 16.05 -16.31 19.56
N ALA A 402 15.62 -16.15 18.30
CA ALA A 402 15.71 -17.21 17.29
C ALA A 402 17.16 -17.66 17.06
N LYS A 403 18.09 -16.71 16.97
CA LYS A 403 19.52 -17.00 16.83
C LYS A 403 20.06 -17.77 18.03
N LYS A 404 19.75 -17.36 19.27
CA LYS A 404 20.17 -18.08 20.49
C LYS A 404 19.62 -19.51 20.54
N ALA A 405 18.35 -19.71 20.16
CA ALA A 405 17.76 -21.04 20.07
C ALA A 405 18.44 -21.91 19.00
N ALA A 406 18.78 -21.32 17.84
CA ALA A 406 19.50 -22.01 16.77
C ALA A 406 20.94 -22.39 17.16
N GLU A 407 21.64 -21.51 17.88
CA GLU A 407 22.97 -21.76 18.42
C GLU A 407 22.94 -22.87 19.47
N TYR A 408 21.97 -22.86 20.39
CA TYR A 408 21.75 -23.93 21.36
C TYR A 408 21.55 -25.28 20.65
N TYR A 409 20.61 -25.36 19.70
CA TYR A 409 20.33 -26.60 18.96
C TYR A 409 21.58 -27.12 18.23
N THR A 410 22.34 -26.22 17.61
CA THR A 410 23.54 -26.58 16.84
C THR A 410 24.67 -27.07 17.75
N ARG A 411 24.93 -26.36 18.85
CA ARG A 411 25.97 -26.71 19.84
C ARG A 411 25.68 -28.05 20.52
N GLN A 412 24.41 -28.29 20.86
CA GLN A 412 23.99 -29.55 21.49
C GLN A 412 24.04 -30.74 20.53
N ALA A 413 23.98 -30.50 19.21
CA ALA A 413 24.10 -31.51 18.16
C ALA A 413 23.24 -32.78 18.39
N PRO A 414 21.90 -32.65 18.47
CA PRO A 414 21.02 -33.77 18.82
C PRO A 414 21.11 -34.96 17.84
N TRP A 415 21.49 -34.73 16.58
CA TRP A 415 21.74 -35.79 15.60
C TRP A 415 22.89 -36.74 16.00
N SER A 416 23.90 -36.21 16.70
CA SER A 416 25.01 -36.99 17.25
C SER A 416 24.60 -37.64 18.57
N LEU A 417 23.92 -36.87 19.44
CA LEU A 417 23.45 -37.37 20.73
C LEU A 417 22.48 -38.53 20.59
N LEU A 418 21.65 -38.57 19.55
CA LEU A 418 20.69 -39.66 19.35
C LEU A 418 21.33 -41.05 19.33
N ARG A 419 22.61 -41.16 18.98
CA ARG A 419 23.36 -42.44 18.95
C ARG A 419 24.02 -42.79 20.29
N VAL A 420 24.31 -41.80 21.13
CA VAL A 420 25.15 -41.95 22.34
C VAL A 420 24.32 -41.79 23.61
N ASN A 421 23.42 -40.81 23.64
CA ASN A 421 22.52 -40.53 24.73
C ASN A 421 21.15 -40.06 24.17
N PRO A 422 20.26 -41.00 23.80
CA PRO A 422 18.95 -40.70 23.22
C PRO A 422 18.06 -39.84 24.13
N GLU A 423 18.14 -40.05 25.45
CA GLU A 423 17.37 -39.27 26.44
C GLU A 423 17.80 -37.79 26.45
N ARG A 424 19.10 -37.53 26.37
CA ARG A 424 19.61 -36.16 26.23
C ARG A 424 19.20 -35.54 24.90
N ALA A 425 19.26 -36.31 23.80
CA ALA A 425 18.80 -35.84 22.49
C ALA A 425 17.32 -35.44 22.51
N ALA A 426 16.47 -36.26 23.16
CA ALA A 426 15.05 -35.97 23.36
C ALA A 426 14.83 -34.67 24.13
N SER A 427 15.60 -34.45 25.20
CA SER A 427 15.55 -33.22 26.01
C SER A 427 15.92 -31.97 25.19
N VAL A 428 17.00 -32.04 24.42
CA VAL A 428 17.45 -30.92 23.55
C VAL A 428 16.41 -30.59 22.50
N VAL A 429 15.83 -31.60 21.86
CA VAL A 429 14.79 -31.43 20.85
C VAL A 429 13.54 -30.83 21.48
N TYR A 430 13.08 -31.36 22.62
CA TYR A 430 11.94 -30.82 23.36
C TYR A 430 12.12 -29.33 23.68
N VAL A 431 13.26 -28.96 24.27
CA VAL A 431 13.58 -27.56 24.61
C VAL A 431 13.60 -26.66 23.38
N THR A 432 14.10 -27.15 22.25
CA THR A 432 14.13 -26.37 21.00
C THR A 432 12.73 -26.22 20.39
N LEU A 433 11.87 -27.24 20.51
CA LEU A 433 10.46 -27.13 20.10
C LEU A 433 9.69 -26.15 20.99
N GLU A 434 9.97 -26.10 22.29
CA GLU A 434 9.42 -25.06 23.18
C GLU A 434 9.84 -23.65 22.75
N ALA A 435 11.11 -23.46 22.37
CA ALA A 435 11.58 -22.18 21.83
C ALA A 435 10.86 -21.82 20.52
N LEU A 436 10.63 -22.78 19.61
CA LEU A 436 9.86 -22.56 18.38
C LEU A 436 8.39 -22.26 18.65
N ARG A 437 7.78 -22.94 19.61
CA ARG A 437 6.41 -22.64 20.06
C ARG A 437 6.33 -21.20 20.57
N ALA A 438 7.26 -20.79 21.44
CA ALA A 438 7.33 -19.42 21.95
C ALA A 438 7.54 -18.40 20.82
N LEU A 439 8.45 -18.65 19.89
CA LEU A 439 8.65 -17.82 18.69
C LEU A 439 7.36 -17.68 17.88
N SER A 440 6.60 -18.76 17.70
CA SER A 440 5.34 -18.71 16.95
C SER A 440 4.29 -17.80 17.60
N VAL A 441 4.29 -17.70 18.94
CA VAL A 441 3.38 -16.80 19.68
C VAL A 441 3.89 -15.35 19.60
N LEU A 442 5.17 -15.13 19.90
CA LEU A 442 5.79 -13.80 19.94
C LEU A 442 5.85 -13.13 18.57
N ALA A 443 6.05 -13.90 17.51
CA ALA A 443 6.10 -13.39 16.14
C ALA A 443 4.71 -13.03 15.60
N GLN A 444 3.62 -13.61 16.11
CA GLN A 444 2.29 -13.54 15.49
C GLN A 444 1.78 -12.11 15.17
N PRO A 445 1.98 -11.10 16.04
CA PRO A 445 1.57 -9.73 15.73
C PRO A 445 2.35 -9.11 14.55
N LEU A 446 3.60 -9.53 14.34
CA LEU A 446 4.53 -9.01 13.33
C LEU A 446 4.49 -9.83 12.04
N LEU A 447 4.58 -11.15 12.18
CA LEU A 447 4.82 -12.18 11.16
C LEU A 447 3.77 -13.33 11.31
N PRO A 448 2.49 -13.06 10.99
CA PRO A 448 1.39 -14.01 11.17
C PRO A 448 1.55 -15.28 10.31
N GLU A 449 2.18 -15.20 9.13
CA GLU A 449 2.34 -16.37 8.26
C GLU A 449 3.34 -17.38 8.88
N PHE A 450 4.48 -16.90 9.40
CA PHE A 450 5.43 -17.73 10.14
C PHE A 450 4.83 -18.34 11.40
N SER A 451 4.05 -17.56 12.15
CA SER A 451 3.31 -18.05 13.30
C SER A 451 2.40 -19.23 12.91
N SER A 452 1.56 -19.04 11.89
CA SER A 452 0.61 -20.05 11.41
C SER A 452 1.33 -21.32 10.91
N LYS A 453 2.34 -21.18 10.05
CA LYS A 453 3.10 -22.32 9.51
C LYS A 453 3.84 -23.09 10.60
N THR A 454 4.45 -22.40 11.56
CA THR A 454 5.16 -23.04 12.69
C THR A 454 4.18 -23.77 13.61
N ARG A 455 3.04 -23.16 13.95
CA ARG A 455 2.01 -23.81 14.78
C ARG A 455 1.41 -25.02 14.11
N SER A 456 1.11 -24.93 12.81
CA SER A 456 0.63 -26.06 12.01
C SER A 456 1.62 -27.23 12.05
N ALA A 457 2.92 -26.97 11.87
CA ALA A 457 3.97 -27.99 11.97
C ALA A 457 4.16 -28.55 13.39
N LEU A 458 3.78 -27.80 14.42
CA LEU A 458 3.75 -28.26 15.81
C LEU A 458 2.44 -28.97 16.19
N GLY A 459 1.48 -29.10 15.26
CA GLY A 459 0.17 -29.68 15.55
C GLY A 459 -0.70 -28.82 16.47
N LEU A 460 -0.44 -27.51 16.52
CA LEU A 460 -1.15 -26.56 17.37
C LEU A 460 -2.31 -25.87 16.62
N PRO A 461 -3.37 -25.46 17.34
CA PRO A 461 -4.48 -24.74 16.73
C PRO A 461 -4.03 -23.40 16.13
N LEU A 462 -4.64 -23.06 14.99
CA LEU A 462 -4.44 -21.79 14.29
C LEU A 462 -5.50 -20.79 14.76
N GLU A 463 -5.04 -19.60 15.12
CA GLU A 463 -5.91 -18.51 15.55
C GLU A 463 -5.46 -17.20 14.89
N ASP A 464 -6.42 -16.35 14.54
CA ASP A 464 -6.13 -15.04 13.93
C ASP A 464 -5.43 -14.09 14.91
N THR A 465 -5.55 -14.30 16.22
CA THR A 465 -4.82 -13.55 17.26
C THR A 465 -4.53 -14.49 18.41
N LEU A 466 -3.24 -14.65 18.75
CA LEU A 466 -2.84 -15.54 19.84
C LEU A 466 -2.74 -14.77 21.15
N SER A 467 -3.35 -15.31 22.20
CA SER A 467 -3.10 -14.82 23.56
C SER A 467 -1.67 -15.12 23.98
N LEU A 468 -1.03 -14.17 24.65
CA LEU A 468 0.29 -14.37 25.24
C LEU A 468 0.28 -15.41 26.38
N ASP A 469 -0.89 -15.74 26.94
CA ASP A 469 -1.02 -16.87 27.88
C ASP A 469 -0.68 -18.23 27.23
N GLU A 470 -0.69 -18.32 25.90
CA GLU A 470 -0.17 -19.48 25.18
C GLU A 470 1.29 -19.75 25.54
N LEU A 471 2.10 -18.75 25.91
CA LEU A 471 3.49 -18.96 26.35
C LEU A 471 3.60 -19.87 27.58
N LYS A 472 2.56 -19.91 28.42
CA LYS A 472 2.49 -20.74 29.64
C LYS A 472 2.02 -22.16 29.38
N ARG A 473 1.64 -22.49 28.14
CA ARG A 473 1.14 -23.81 27.74
C ARG A 473 2.24 -24.56 26.97
N PRO A 474 3.05 -25.40 27.65
CA PRO A 474 4.09 -26.17 26.98
C PRO A 474 3.48 -27.23 26.05
N LEU A 475 4.28 -27.69 25.10
CA LEU A 475 3.98 -28.83 24.25
C LEU A 475 3.83 -30.08 25.11
N THR A 476 2.81 -30.87 24.77
CA THR A 476 2.54 -32.16 25.38
C THR A 476 3.43 -33.24 24.76
N PRO A 477 4.30 -33.92 25.53
CA PRO A 477 5.03 -35.07 25.03
C PRO A 477 4.11 -36.14 24.44
N GLY A 478 4.53 -36.75 23.33
CA GLY A 478 3.74 -37.73 22.58
C GLY A 478 2.73 -37.14 21.60
N ALA A 479 2.50 -35.83 21.59
CA ALA A 479 1.67 -35.18 20.58
C ALA A 479 2.27 -35.38 19.18
N GLN A 480 1.44 -35.79 18.22
CA GLN A 480 1.87 -36.07 16.85
C GLN A 480 2.25 -34.78 16.11
N LEU A 481 3.33 -34.84 15.33
CA LEU A 481 3.82 -33.70 14.56
C LEU A 481 3.52 -33.91 13.07
N PRO A 482 2.73 -33.02 12.44
CA PRO A 482 2.52 -33.05 11.00
C PRO A 482 3.85 -32.93 10.22
N GLU A 483 3.81 -33.29 8.93
CA GLU A 483 4.96 -33.07 8.05
C GLU A 483 5.23 -31.56 7.89
N PRO A 484 6.45 -31.08 8.23
CA PRO A 484 6.72 -29.65 8.24
C PRO A 484 6.99 -29.11 6.84
N LYS A 485 6.30 -28.02 6.50
CA LYS A 485 6.55 -27.25 5.29
C LYS A 485 7.42 -26.02 5.58
N PRO A 486 8.35 -25.65 4.68
CA PRO A 486 9.14 -24.44 4.85
C PRO A 486 8.26 -23.20 5.07
N ALA A 487 8.58 -22.42 6.10
CA ALA A 487 7.86 -21.19 6.39
C ALA A 487 8.06 -20.13 5.29
N TYR A 488 9.29 -20.03 4.79
CA TYR A 488 9.71 -19.04 3.81
C TYR A 488 10.52 -19.67 2.68
N ALA A 489 10.45 -19.04 1.50
CA ALA A 489 11.38 -19.25 0.40
C ALA A 489 12.38 -18.09 0.35
N LYS A 490 13.59 -18.33 -0.18
CA LYS A 490 14.55 -17.24 -0.42
C LYS A 490 14.00 -16.28 -1.47
N LEU A 491 14.12 -14.99 -1.21
CA LEU A 491 13.80 -13.96 -2.19
C LEU A 491 14.93 -13.91 -3.22
N THR A 492 14.59 -14.25 -4.46
CA THR A 492 15.55 -14.39 -5.56
C THR A 492 15.85 -13.07 -6.25
N ASP A 493 17.04 -12.94 -6.83
CA ASP A 493 17.43 -11.75 -7.60
C ASP A 493 16.44 -11.47 -8.73
N LYS A 494 15.95 -12.52 -9.40
CA LYS A 494 14.94 -12.43 -10.46
C LYS A 494 13.64 -11.76 -9.99
N GLN A 495 13.18 -12.04 -8.76
CA GLN A 495 11.98 -11.40 -8.21
C GLN A 495 12.22 -9.91 -7.94
N VAL A 496 13.37 -9.57 -7.38
CA VAL A 496 13.73 -8.17 -7.11
C VAL A 496 13.93 -7.40 -8.41
N GLU A 497 14.62 -7.99 -9.40
CA GLU A 497 14.80 -7.41 -10.73
C GLU A 497 13.46 -7.17 -11.44
N ALA A 498 12.51 -8.09 -11.31
CA ALA A 498 11.16 -7.91 -11.87
C ALA A 498 10.42 -6.74 -11.18
N LEU A 499 10.46 -6.68 -9.84
CA LEU A 499 9.90 -5.55 -9.09
C LEU A 499 10.52 -4.22 -9.52
N VAL A 500 11.85 -4.18 -9.66
CA VAL A 500 12.59 -2.99 -10.12
C VAL A 500 12.17 -2.61 -11.54
N ALA A 501 12.11 -3.56 -12.46
CA ALA A 501 11.72 -3.30 -13.85
C ALA A 501 10.28 -2.75 -13.97
N GLU A 502 9.35 -3.26 -13.15
CA GLU A 502 7.96 -2.81 -13.16
C GLU A 502 7.75 -1.45 -12.47
N CYS A 503 8.61 -1.11 -11.51
CA CYS A 503 8.47 0.08 -10.64
C CYS A 503 9.46 1.21 -10.96
N MET A 504 10.39 0.99 -11.90
CA MET A 504 11.32 2.03 -12.32
C MET A 504 10.54 3.18 -12.95
N VAL A 505 10.75 4.39 -12.43
CA VAL A 505 10.18 5.60 -13.02
C VAL A 505 11.01 5.93 -14.26
N GLU A 506 10.54 5.56 -15.45
CA GLU A 506 11.14 6.02 -16.71
C GLU A 506 10.73 7.47 -16.96
N GLU A 507 11.47 8.42 -16.39
CA GLU A 507 11.49 9.78 -16.93
C GLU A 507 12.32 9.77 -18.22
N LYS A 508 11.64 9.78 -19.36
CA LYS A 508 12.31 10.16 -20.61
C LYS A 508 12.72 11.62 -20.48
N PRO A 509 13.95 11.99 -20.87
CA PRO A 509 14.38 13.37 -20.81
C PRO A 509 13.41 14.25 -21.60
N GLU A 510 13.13 15.45 -21.10
CA GLU A 510 12.42 16.46 -21.88
C GLU A 510 13.18 16.70 -23.18
N VAL A 511 12.45 16.72 -24.28
CA VAL A 511 13.00 17.02 -25.61
C VAL A 511 12.41 18.32 -26.09
N ASP A 512 13.21 19.14 -26.78
CA ASP A 512 12.72 20.37 -27.38
C ASP A 512 11.66 20.07 -28.44
N ILE A 513 10.70 20.98 -28.67
CA ILE A 513 9.75 20.86 -29.78
C ILE A 513 10.48 20.69 -31.12
N ALA A 514 11.68 21.26 -31.26
CA ALA A 514 12.53 21.09 -32.44
C ALA A 514 12.93 19.62 -32.67
N GLU A 515 13.13 18.83 -31.61
CA GLU A 515 13.41 17.40 -31.70
C GLU A 515 12.17 16.62 -32.15
N PHE A 516 10.99 16.98 -31.66
CA PHE A 516 9.73 16.40 -32.15
C PHE A 516 9.48 16.75 -33.62
N LEU A 517 9.68 18.01 -34.01
CA LEU A 517 9.52 18.47 -35.41
C LEU A 517 10.54 17.87 -36.38
N ARG A 518 11.66 17.31 -35.88
CA ARG A 518 12.57 16.51 -36.71
C ARG A 518 11.90 15.21 -37.16
N LEU A 519 10.87 14.71 -36.47
CA LEU A 519 10.13 13.52 -36.85
C LEU A 519 9.12 13.87 -37.95
N ASP A 520 9.13 13.13 -39.05
CA ASP A 520 8.20 13.33 -40.16
C ASP A 520 6.94 12.48 -39.91
N LEU A 521 6.03 13.01 -39.10
CA LEU A 521 4.75 12.38 -38.78
C LEU A 521 3.68 12.83 -39.79
N ARG A 522 2.99 11.85 -40.38
CA ARG A 522 2.00 12.08 -41.44
C ARG A 522 0.76 11.22 -41.25
N VAL A 523 -0.39 11.75 -41.68
CA VAL A 523 -1.59 10.93 -41.88
C VAL A 523 -1.46 10.17 -43.20
N ALA A 524 -1.75 8.87 -43.16
CA ALA A 524 -1.66 7.97 -44.29
C ALA A 524 -2.95 7.14 -44.46
N SER A 525 -3.38 6.94 -45.71
CA SER A 525 -4.44 5.98 -46.03
C SER A 525 -3.88 4.59 -46.26
N VAL A 526 -4.47 3.58 -45.63
CA VAL A 526 -4.15 2.19 -45.91
C VAL A 526 -4.81 1.76 -47.22
N VAL A 527 -4.00 1.41 -48.22
CA VAL A 527 -4.44 0.98 -49.56
C VAL A 527 -4.59 -0.53 -49.63
N SER A 528 -3.67 -1.26 -49.01
CA SER A 528 -3.81 -2.71 -48.82
C SER A 528 -3.09 -3.16 -47.56
N ALA A 529 -3.56 -4.27 -46.99
CA ALA A 529 -2.96 -4.94 -45.86
C ALA A 529 -2.89 -6.43 -46.15
N GLU A 530 -1.80 -7.09 -45.77
CA GLU A 530 -1.61 -8.53 -45.96
C GLU A 530 -0.83 -9.11 -44.78
N ARG A 531 -1.11 -10.36 -44.41
CA ARG A 531 -0.29 -11.07 -43.42
C ARG A 531 1.08 -11.42 -44.00
N VAL A 532 2.13 -11.17 -43.22
CA VAL A 532 3.47 -11.59 -43.61
C VAL A 532 3.56 -13.12 -43.45
N PRO A 533 4.10 -13.85 -44.44
CA PRO A 533 4.24 -15.30 -44.35
C PRO A 533 4.99 -15.75 -43.08
N ASN A 534 4.59 -16.89 -42.51
CA ASN A 534 5.23 -17.53 -41.35
C ASN A 534 5.15 -16.75 -40.03
N THR A 535 4.26 -15.75 -39.92
CA THR A 535 4.00 -15.06 -38.65
C THR A 535 2.53 -14.63 -38.54
N LYS A 536 1.96 -14.80 -37.35
CA LYS A 536 0.61 -14.30 -37.02
C LYS A 536 0.63 -12.86 -36.51
N ARG A 537 1.81 -12.34 -36.13
CA ARG A 537 1.98 -11.03 -35.49
C ARG A 537 2.15 -9.89 -36.48
N LEU A 538 2.77 -10.13 -37.63
CA LEU A 538 3.15 -9.06 -38.56
C LEU A 538 2.15 -8.89 -39.70
N LEU A 539 1.74 -7.64 -39.93
CA LEU A 539 1.03 -7.22 -41.12
C LEU A 539 1.92 -6.34 -42.00
N ARG A 540 1.88 -6.59 -43.31
CA ARG A 540 2.46 -5.76 -44.35
C ARG A 540 1.38 -4.82 -44.87
N LEU A 541 1.58 -3.53 -44.64
CA LEU A 541 0.67 -2.46 -45.06
C LEU A 541 1.27 -1.71 -46.25
N ARG A 542 0.47 -1.54 -47.31
CA ARG A 542 0.70 -0.53 -48.35
C ARG A 542 -0.07 0.71 -47.97
N VAL A 543 0.63 1.80 -47.68
CA VAL A 543 0.04 3.05 -47.25
C VAL A 543 0.30 4.15 -48.27
N ARG A 544 -0.68 5.03 -48.49
CA ARG A 544 -0.58 6.22 -49.34
C ARG A 544 -0.33 7.44 -48.45
N VAL A 545 0.75 8.17 -48.73
CA VAL A 545 1.14 9.39 -48.00
C VAL A 545 1.52 10.45 -49.02
N GLY A 546 0.76 11.56 -49.07
CA GLY A 546 1.02 12.66 -50.02
C GLY A 546 1.11 12.18 -51.48
N GLY A 547 0.20 11.29 -51.89
CA GLY A 547 0.17 10.70 -53.24
C GLY A 547 1.19 9.59 -53.51
N LYS A 548 2.12 9.29 -52.60
CA LYS A 548 3.13 8.22 -52.77
C LYS A 548 2.75 6.97 -51.99
N LEU A 549 2.97 5.79 -52.59
CA LEU A 549 2.80 4.52 -51.90
C LEU A 549 4.09 4.13 -51.16
N ARG A 550 3.95 3.71 -49.90
CA ARG A 550 5.02 3.12 -49.10
C ARG A 550 4.60 1.78 -48.49
N THR A 551 5.59 0.98 -48.13
CA THR A 551 5.40 -0.28 -47.41
C THR A 551 5.83 -0.10 -45.96
N ILE A 552 4.95 -0.46 -45.04
CA ILE A 552 5.19 -0.49 -43.59
C ILE A 552 4.88 -1.89 -43.10
N VAL A 553 5.70 -2.40 -42.19
CA VAL A 553 5.42 -3.66 -41.48
C VAL A 553 5.15 -3.32 -40.02
N SER A 554 4.06 -3.85 -39.46
CA SER A 554 3.64 -3.57 -38.08
C SER A 554 3.20 -4.84 -37.35
N SER A 555 3.48 -4.94 -36.06
CA SER A 555 3.24 -6.11 -35.20
C SER A 555 1.84 -6.16 -34.59
N ILE A 556 0.82 -5.83 -35.38
CA ILE A 556 -0.57 -5.69 -34.93
C ILE A 556 -1.49 -6.84 -35.39
N GLY A 557 -0.94 -7.87 -36.04
CA GLY A 557 -1.71 -8.93 -36.71
C GLY A 557 -2.46 -9.90 -35.79
N GLU A 558 -2.20 -9.86 -34.48
CA GLU A 558 -2.94 -10.63 -33.47
C GLU A 558 -4.25 -9.94 -33.06
N GLN A 559 -4.36 -8.61 -33.22
CA GLN A 559 -5.55 -7.83 -32.83
C GLN A 559 -6.30 -7.22 -34.00
N TYR A 560 -5.64 -7.03 -35.15
CA TYR A 560 -6.25 -6.49 -36.36
C TYR A 560 -6.16 -7.48 -37.51
N THR A 561 -7.26 -7.59 -38.24
CA THR A 561 -7.32 -8.31 -39.52
C THR A 561 -6.98 -7.36 -40.67
N PRO A 562 -6.42 -7.86 -41.79
CA PRO A 562 -6.14 -7.03 -42.96
C PRO A 562 -7.34 -6.22 -43.45
N GLU A 563 -8.53 -6.81 -43.43
CA GLU A 563 -9.78 -6.23 -43.94
C GLU A 563 -10.23 -5.01 -43.13
N GLU A 564 -10.00 -5.01 -41.82
CA GLU A 564 -10.32 -3.89 -40.91
C GLU A 564 -9.47 -2.65 -41.17
N LEU A 565 -8.29 -2.83 -41.76
CA LEU A 565 -7.31 -1.77 -41.97
C LEU A 565 -7.48 -1.06 -43.31
N VAL A 566 -7.96 -1.74 -44.34
CA VAL A 566 -8.09 -1.15 -45.69
C VAL A 566 -9.06 0.04 -45.65
N GLY A 567 -8.63 1.17 -46.22
CA GLY A 567 -9.38 2.41 -46.25
C GLY A 567 -9.27 3.28 -45.00
N LYS A 568 -8.67 2.79 -43.90
CA LYS A 568 -8.47 3.59 -42.69
C LYS A 568 -7.39 4.65 -42.86
N LYS A 569 -7.56 5.78 -42.16
CA LYS A 569 -6.56 6.82 -41.97
C LYS A 569 -5.78 6.52 -40.69
N ILE A 570 -4.47 6.46 -40.80
CA ILE A 570 -3.55 6.13 -39.69
C ILE A 570 -2.43 7.16 -39.60
N VAL A 571 -1.85 7.34 -38.42
CA VAL A 571 -0.64 8.14 -38.26
C VAL A 571 0.60 7.27 -38.46
N VAL A 572 1.54 7.76 -39.28
CA VAL A 572 2.80 7.08 -39.58
C VAL A 572 4.00 8.01 -39.42
N LEU A 573 5.12 7.46 -38.97
CA LEU A 573 6.43 8.10 -38.92
C LEU A 573 7.27 7.72 -40.14
N MET A 574 7.74 8.72 -40.88
CA MET A 574 8.18 8.57 -42.27
C MET A 574 9.67 8.70 -42.51
N ASN A 575 10.42 9.23 -41.54
CA ASN A 575 11.85 9.51 -41.66
C ASN A 575 12.74 8.65 -40.75
N LEU A 576 12.24 7.50 -40.30
CA LEU A 576 13.08 6.45 -39.70
C LEU A 576 13.94 5.75 -40.76
N LYS A 577 15.09 5.24 -40.35
CA LYS A 577 15.92 4.36 -41.19
C LYS A 577 15.12 3.09 -41.55
N PRO A 578 15.12 2.65 -42.82
CA PRO A 578 14.44 1.42 -43.22
C PRO A 578 14.92 0.20 -42.42
N SER A 579 13.98 -0.67 -42.05
CA SER A 579 14.26 -1.88 -41.26
C SER A 579 13.63 -3.10 -41.93
N VAL A 580 14.29 -4.26 -41.87
CA VAL A 580 13.82 -5.50 -42.52
C VAL A 580 13.18 -6.41 -41.48
N PHE A 581 11.92 -6.80 -41.71
CA PHE A 581 11.16 -7.70 -40.85
C PHE A 581 10.67 -8.89 -41.67
N ALA A 582 11.07 -10.11 -41.28
CA ALA A 582 10.68 -11.34 -41.97
C ALA A 582 10.83 -11.27 -43.51
N GLY A 583 11.96 -10.70 -43.96
CA GLY A 583 12.28 -10.53 -45.39
C GLY A 583 11.60 -9.33 -46.09
N VAL A 584 10.74 -8.57 -45.40
CA VAL A 584 10.06 -7.39 -45.95
C VAL A 584 10.70 -6.12 -45.41
N THR A 585 11.08 -5.20 -46.30
CA THR A 585 11.62 -3.89 -45.88
C THR A 585 10.50 -2.93 -45.50
N SER A 586 10.44 -2.54 -44.23
CA SER A 586 9.57 -1.47 -43.72
C SER A 586 10.23 -0.11 -43.89
N ARG A 587 9.50 0.86 -44.44
CA ARG A 587 9.97 2.23 -44.72
C ARG A 587 9.13 3.29 -44.02
N GLY A 588 8.80 2.99 -42.77
CA GLY A 588 8.06 3.83 -41.85
C GLY A 588 7.59 3.02 -40.64
N MET A 589 6.98 3.70 -39.69
CA MET A 589 6.39 3.08 -38.50
C MET A 589 4.95 3.55 -38.37
N LEU A 590 4.03 2.61 -38.16
CA LEU A 590 2.66 2.91 -37.79
C LEU A 590 2.62 3.28 -36.30
N LEU A 591 1.87 4.31 -35.93
CA LEU A 591 1.69 4.68 -34.52
C LEU A 591 0.36 4.15 -33.98
N ALA A 592 0.43 3.54 -32.79
CA ALA A 592 -0.69 3.00 -32.06
C ALA A 592 -0.49 3.26 -30.56
N ALA A 593 -1.59 3.41 -29.83
CA ALA A 593 -1.61 3.38 -28.38
C ALA A 593 -1.73 1.92 -27.91
N GLU A 594 -1.00 1.55 -26.85
CA GLU A 594 -1.07 0.23 -26.24
C GLU A 594 -1.32 0.37 -24.73
N GLY A 595 -2.30 -0.36 -24.20
CA GLY A 595 -2.62 -0.35 -22.78
C GLY A 595 -3.53 -1.51 -22.39
N GLY A 596 -3.24 -2.18 -21.27
CA GLY A 596 -4.06 -3.31 -20.80
C GLY A 596 -4.15 -4.48 -21.79
N GLY A 597 -3.13 -4.67 -22.63
CA GLY A 597 -3.12 -5.70 -23.68
C GLY A 597 -3.93 -5.35 -24.93
N VAL A 598 -4.51 -4.15 -25.03
CA VAL A 598 -5.25 -3.66 -26.21
C VAL A 598 -4.37 -2.72 -27.02
N ILE A 599 -4.32 -2.90 -28.35
CA ILE A 599 -3.66 -2.00 -29.30
C ILE A 599 -4.74 -1.21 -30.03
N SER A 600 -4.62 0.13 -30.05
CA SER A 600 -5.53 1.04 -30.76
C SER A 600 -4.75 1.96 -31.71
N LEU A 601 -5.10 1.95 -33.01
CA LEU A 601 -4.41 2.76 -34.02
C LEU A 601 -4.69 4.25 -33.81
N LEU A 602 -3.66 5.09 -33.92
CA LEU A 602 -3.84 6.54 -33.90
C LEU A 602 -4.46 7.00 -35.23
N THR A 603 -5.58 7.72 -35.15
CA THR A 603 -6.35 8.19 -36.30
C THR A 603 -6.87 9.61 -36.05
N PRO A 604 -6.94 10.48 -37.08
CA PRO A 604 -7.55 11.80 -36.94
C PRO A 604 -9.08 11.66 -36.77
N MET A 605 -9.66 12.42 -35.84
CA MET A 605 -11.13 12.42 -35.61
C MET A 605 -11.93 13.05 -36.76
N ARG A 606 -11.30 13.95 -37.52
CA ARG A 606 -11.90 14.58 -38.71
C ARG A 606 -11.22 14.04 -39.95
N GLU A 607 -11.96 13.98 -41.06
CA GLU A 607 -11.34 13.65 -42.34
C GLU A 607 -10.31 14.72 -42.74
N VAL A 608 -9.14 14.25 -43.14
CA VAL A 608 -8.02 15.07 -43.61
C VAL A 608 -7.35 14.41 -44.81
N GLU A 609 -6.67 15.22 -45.62
CA GLU A 609 -5.99 14.75 -46.82
C GLU A 609 -4.83 13.80 -46.49
N ASP A 610 -4.54 12.88 -47.41
CA ASP A 610 -3.37 12.00 -47.30
C ASP A 610 -2.07 12.81 -47.34
N GLY A 611 -1.17 12.56 -46.39
CA GLY A 611 0.07 13.32 -46.25
C GLY A 611 -0.05 14.59 -45.41
N SER A 612 -1.21 14.84 -44.80
CA SER A 612 -1.37 15.89 -43.79
C SER A 612 -0.34 15.74 -42.68
N TRP A 613 0.22 16.87 -42.24
CA TRP A 613 1.25 16.91 -41.22
C TRP A 613 0.65 16.81 -39.82
N VAL A 614 1.25 16.00 -38.97
CA VAL A 614 0.90 15.89 -37.55
C VAL A 614 1.89 16.76 -36.78
N HIS A 615 1.36 17.75 -36.06
CA HIS A 615 2.13 18.76 -35.34
C HIS A 615 1.76 18.78 -33.86
#